data_AF-A0A914YKS1-F1
#
_entry.id   AF-A0A914YKS1-F1
#
_cell.length_a   1.000
_cell.length_b   1.000
_cell.length_c   1.000
_cell.angle_alpha   90.00
_cell.angle_beta   90.00
_cell.angle_gamma   90.00
#
_symmetry.space_group_name_H-M   'P 1'
#
loop_
_entity.id
_entity.type
_entity.pdbx_description
1 polymer ?
#
loop_
_entity_poly.entity_id
_entity_poly.type
_entity_poly.pdbx_seq_one_letter_code
_entity_poly.pdbx_strand_id
1 'polypeptide(L)'
;MLDFLTYTVCYPYSETTPGDIFDIVLESVAERGRAFYKLFLNPSMTIVKGAGLVMRAIIEESTPDVSKFMQVLSLTEGAFLTHLQLALLSSGKDLRVLTNKQLSGHLIALWIAENSAAMDLLKRCIVSEKH
;
A
#
# COMPACT_ATOMS: atom_id res chain seq x y z
N MET A 1 11.35 -11.76 -5.21
CA MET A 1 10.25 -11.52 -6.15
C MET A 1 8.95 -11.84 -5.44
N LEU A 2 7.94 -10.96 -5.52
CA LEU A 2 6.64 -11.18 -4.88
C LEU A 2 5.94 -12.40 -5.50
N ASP A 3 5.61 -13.42 -4.70
CA ASP A 3 4.96 -14.65 -5.17
C ASP A 3 3.67 -14.39 -5.98
N PHE A 4 2.95 -13.31 -5.66
CA PHE A 4 1.76 -12.87 -6.41
C PHE A 4 2.02 -12.73 -7.92
N LEU A 5 3.21 -12.25 -8.30
CA LEU A 5 3.60 -12.00 -9.69
C LEU A 5 4.04 -13.28 -10.41
N THR A 6 4.68 -14.21 -9.69
CA THR A 6 5.00 -15.55 -10.18
C THR A 6 3.76 -16.32 -10.64
N TYR A 7 2.58 -16.00 -10.07
CA TYR A 7 1.31 -16.68 -10.39
C TYR A 7 0.42 -15.91 -11.38
N THR A 8 0.59 -14.59 -11.54
CA THR A 8 -0.24 -13.77 -12.46
C THR A 8 0.39 -13.62 -13.84
N VAL A 9 1.71 -13.71 -13.92
CA VAL A 9 2.50 -13.65 -15.14
C VAL A 9 3.49 -14.82 -15.07
N CYS A 10 3.81 -15.50 -16.18
CA CYS A 10 4.99 -16.38 -16.15
C CYS A 10 6.18 -15.55 -15.64
N TYR A 11 7.12 -16.17 -14.90
CA TYR A 11 8.25 -15.50 -14.26
C TYR A 11 8.71 -14.28 -15.07
N PRO A 12 8.73 -13.05 -14.52
CA PRO A 12 9.16 -11.86 -15.25
C PRO A 12 10.49 -12.16 -15.97
N TYR A 13 10.56 -11.90 -17.28
CA TYR A 13 11.65 -12.32 -18.18
C TYR A 13 11.68 -13.82 -18.57
N SER A 14 10.57 -14.56 -18.47
CA SER A 14 10.46 -15.90 -19.08
C SER A 14 10.39 -15.79 -20.60
N GLU A 15 10.82 -16.82 -21.32
CA GLU A 15 10.81 -16.84 -22.80
C GLU A 15 9.44 -16.51 -23.42
N THR A 16 8.37 -16.64 -22.65
CA THR A 16 6.98 -16.47 -23.08
C THR A 16 6.33 -15.15 -22.67
N THR A 17 6.92 -14.36 -21.76
CA THR A 17 6.31 -13.10 -21.31
C THR A 17 7.32 -11.95 -21.33
N PRO A 18 7.07 -10.94 -22.18
CA PRO A 18 7.86 -9.70 -22.18
C PRO A 18 7.82 -9.00 -20.82
N GLY A 19 8.94 -8.38 -20.42
CA GLY A 19 9.06 -7.70 -19.11
C GLY A 19 8.12 -6.51 -18.95
N ASP A 20 7.82 -5.80 -20.04
CA ASP A 20 6.88 -4.69 -20.13
C ASP A 20 5.43 -5.06 -19.78
N ILE A 21 5.06 -6.35 -19.87
CA ILE A 21 3.76 -6.82 -19.39
C ILE A 21 3.58 -6.55 -17.89
N PHE A 22 4.67 -6.57 -17.12
CA PHE A 22 4.64 -6.27 -15.70
C PHE A 22 4.21 -4.83 -15.43
N ASP A 23 4.80 -3.87 -16.15
CA ASP A 23 4.48 -2.46 -16.03
C ASP A 23 3.01 -2.21 -16.40
N ILE A 24 2.54 -2.81 -17.50
CA ILE A 24 1.14 -2.73 -17.94
C ILE A 24 0.16 -3.24 -16.87
N VAL A 25 0.51 -4.34 -16.19
CA VAL A 25 -0.34 -4.89 -15.12
C VAL A 25 -0.39 -3.95 -13.93
N LEU A 26 0.74 -3.40 -13.48
CA LEU A 26 0.77 -2.45 -12.36
C LEU A 26 0.00 -1.17 -12.68
N GLU A 27 0.18 -0.63 -13.89
CA GLU A 27 -0.57 0.53 -14.38
C GLU A 27 -2.08 0.24 -14.43
N SER A 28 -2.48 -0.91 -14.97
CA SER A 28 -3.89 -1.33 -15.04
C SER A 28 -4.54 -1.47 -13.66
N VAL A 29 -3.78 -1.90 -12.64
CA VAL A 29 -4.24 -1.93 -11.24
C VAL A 29 -4.34 -0.51 -10.68
N ALA A 30 -3.35 0.34 -10.94
CA ALA A 30 -3.32 1.72 -10.46
C ALA A 30 -4.47 2.56 -11.05
N GLU A 31 -4.84 2.37 -12.32
CA GLU A 31 -6.02 2.99 -12.94
C GLU A 31 -7.32 2.68 -12.17
N ARG A 32 -7.37 1.53 -11.50
CA ARG A 32 -8.50 1.09 -10.66
C ARG A 32 -8.29 1.43 -9.19
N GLY A 33 -7.39 2.36 -8.89
CA GLY A 33 -6.91 2.67 -7.55
C GLY A 33 -8.02 2.86 -6.52
N ARG A 34 -9.11 3.57 -6.84
CA ARG A 34 -10.22 3.77 -5.90
C ARG A 34 -10.88 2.46 -5.47
N ALA A 35 -11.09 1.54 -6.43
CA ALA A 35 -11.63 0.22 -6.14
C ALA A 35 -10.60 -0.63 -5.38
N PHE A 36 -9.32 -0.53 -5.76
CA PHE A 36 -8.22 -1.20 -5.09
C PHE A 36 -8.11 -0.79 -3.61
N TYR A 37 -8.25 0.49 -3.28
CA TYR A 37 -8.17 0.98 -1.90
C TYR A 37 -9.25 0.41 -0.98
N LYS A 38 -10.40 -0.03 -1.51
CA LYS A 38 -11.43 -0.73 -0.73
C LYS A 38 -10.93 -2.06 -0.16
N LEU A 39 -9.90 -2.67 -0.74
CA LEU A 39 -9.31 -3.91 -0.24
C LEU A 39 -8.68 -3.74 1.13
N PHE A 40 -8.16 -2.54 1.44
CA PHE A 40 -7.58 -2.23 2.75
C PHE A 40 -8.61 -2.14 3.88
N LEU A 41 -9.89 -1.99 3.53
CA LEU A 41 -11.01 -1.99 4.48
C LEU A 41 -11.65 -3.37 4.64
N ASN A 42 -11.13 -4.40 3.97
CA ASN A 42 -11.70 -5.73 4.01
C ASN A 42 -11.46 -6.40 5.38
N PRO A 43 -12.45 -7.09 5.98
CA PRO A 43 -12.27 -7.79 7.26
C PRO A 43 -11.28 -8.96 7.17
N SER A 44 -11.02 -9.50 5.97
CA SER A 44 -10.08 -10.58 5.75
C SER A 44 -8.64 -10.06 5.70
N MET A 45 -7.86 -10.45 6.70
CA MET A 45 -6.42 -10.15 6.76
C MET A 45 -5.64 -10.63 5.55
N THR A 46 -6.05 -11.74 4.94
CA THR A 46 -5.40 -12.28 3.75
C THR A 46 -5.58 -11.33 2.56
N ILE A 47 -6.76 -10.72 2.41
CA ILE A 47 -7.04 -9.74 1.36
C ILE A 47 -6.21 -8.47 1.58
N VAL A 48 -6.19 -7.95 2.81
CA VAL A 48 -5.42 -6.76 3.16
C VAL A 48 -3.91 -6.99 2.94
N LYS A 49 -3.39 -8.17 3.33
CA LYS A 49 -2.00 -8.55 3.07
C LYS A 49 -1.68 -8.62 1.58
N GLY A 50 -2.54 -9.28 0.80
CA GLY A 50 -2.38 -9.35 -0.66
C GLY A 50 -2.38 -7.97 -1.31
N ALA A 51 -3.31 -7.09 -0.91
CA ALA A 51 -3.34 -5.70 -1.37
C ALA A 51 -2.07 -4.94 -0.97
N GLY A 52 -1.55 -5.15 0.25
CA GLY A 52 -0.28 -4.53 0.68
C GLY A 52 0.92 -4.98 -0.15
N LEU A 53 0.97 -6.25 -0.53
CA LEU A 53 1.99 -6.79 -1.43
C LEU A 53 1.92 -6.16 -2.83
N VAL A 54 0.72 -5.98 -3.37
CA VAL A 54 0.51 -5.29 -4.66
C VAL A 54 0.86 -3.80 -4.58
N MET A 55 0.44 -3.11 -3.52
CA MET A 55 0.78 -1.70 -3.29
C MET A 55 2.30 -1.49 -3.20
N ARG A 56 3.00 -2.41 -2.53
CA ARG A 56 4.47 -2.41 -2.50
C ARG A 56 5.07 -2.53 -3.90
N ALA A 57 4.59 -3.48 -4.71
CA ALA A 57 5.04 -3.63 -6.09
C ALA A 57 4.81 -2.34 -6.91
N ILE A 58 3.63 -1.73 -6.77
CA ILE A 58 3.33 -0.48 -7.48
C ILE A 58 4.31 0.61 -7.07
N ILE A 59 4.54 0.82 -5.77
CA ILE A 59 5.40 1.91 -5.30
C ILE A 59 6.88 1.67 -5.63
N GLU A 60 7.37 0.43 -5.49
CA GLU A 60 8.78 0.10 -5.67
C GLU A 60 9.18 -0.08 -7.15
N GLU A 61 8.26 -0.49 -8.02
CA GLU A 61 8.60 -0.93 -9.38
C GLU A 61 7.92 -0.13 -10.50
N SER A 62 6.85 0.62 -10.23
CA SER A 62 6.21 1.44 -11.28
C SER A 62 6.94 2.77 -11.53
N THR A 63 6.52 3.49 -12.56
CA THR A 63 7.00 4.85 -12.81
C THR A 63 6.71 5.77 -11.62
N PRO A 64 7.55 6.80 -11.37
CA PRO A 64 7.34 7.74 -10.26
C PRO A 64 5.96 8.40 -10.26
N ASP A 65 5.38 8.64 -11.43
CA ASP A 65 4.06 9.24 -11.56
C ASP A 65 2.94 8.30 -11.07
N VAL A 66 3.02 7.01 -11.41
CA VAL A 66 2.08 5.98 -10.94
C VAL A 66 2.21 5.78 -9.43
N SER A 67 3.43 5.68 -8.92
CA SER A 67 3.70 5.55 -7.48
C SER A 67 3.12 6.74 -6.72
N LYS A 68 3.42 7.97 -7.17
CA LYS A 68 2.93 9.20 -6.54
C LYS A 68 1.41 9.30 -6.60
N PHE A 69 0.80 8.93 -7.73
CA PHE A 69 -0.65 8.88 -7.88
C PHE A 69 -1.28 7.98 -6.81
N MET A 70 -0.78 6.75 -6.65
CA MET A 70 -1.31 5.81 -5.66
C MET A 70 -1.08 6.31 -4.22
N GLN A 71 0.10 6.86 -3.92
CA GLN A 71 0.37 7.42 -2.59
C GLN A 71 -0.54 8.60 -2.23
N VAL A 72 -0.84 9.50 -3.19
CA VAL A 72 -1.83 10.57 -2.99
C VAL A 72 -3.22 9.99 -2.78
N LEU A 73 -3.57 8.95 -3.54
CA LEU A 73 -4.87 8.30 -3.45
C LEU A 73 -5.12 7.70 -2.05
N SER A 74 -4.06 7.24 -1.37
CA SER A 74 -4.13 6.78 0.04
C SER A 74 -4.73 7.83 1.00
N LEU A 75 -4.47 9.11 0.72
CA LEU A 75 -4.97 10.23 1.51
C LEU A 75 -6.43 10.49 1.18
N THR A 76 -6.76 10.55 -0.11
CA THR A 76 -8.12 10.90 -0.58
C THR A 76 -9.14 9.80 -0.32
N GLU A 77 -8.72 8.53 -0.35
CA GLU A 77 -9.58 7.38 -0.04
C GLU A 77 -9.61 7.05 1.46
N GLY A 78 -8.92 7.84 2.30
CA GLY A 78 -8.93 7.71 3.77
C GLY A 78 -8.20 6.48 4.33
N ALA A 79 -7.56 5.68 3.46
CA ALA A 79 -6.82 4.49 3.87
C ALA A 79 -5.62 4.85 4.75
N PHE A 80 -4.94 5.97 4.48
CA PHE A 80 -3.83 6.45 5.29
C PHE A 80 -4.22 6.63 6.76
N LEU A 81 -5.28 7.39 7.04
CA LEU A 81 -5.72 7.66 8.42
C LEU A 81 -6.27 6.40 9.10
N THR A 82 -6.96 5.54 8.35
CA THR A 82 -7.45 4.24 8.85
C THR A 82 -6.29 3.38 9.35
N HIS A 83 -5.25 3.21 8.53
CA HIS A 83 -4.09 2.42 8.91
C HIS A 83 -3.24 3.11 9.96
N LEU A 84 -3.17 4.44 9.99
CA LEU A 84 -2.50 5.18 11.07
C LEU A 84 -3.16 4.92 12.42
N GLN A 85 -4.49 4.98 12.49
CA GLN A 85 -5.26 4.60 13.68
C GLN A 85 -4.99 3.14 14.05
N LEU A 86 -5.03 2.21 13.09
CA LEU A 86 -4.79 0.81 13.36
C LEU A 86 -3.37 0.55 13.91
N ALA A 87 -2.36 1.19 13.34
CA ALA A 87 -0.97 1.07 13.74
C ALA A 87 -0.73 1.60 15.17
N LEU A 88 -1.26 2.78 15.48
CA LEU A 88 -0.93 3.50 16.72
C LEU A 88 -1.90 3.20 17.87
N LEU A 89 -3.20 3.08 17.57
CA LEU A 89 -4.26 3.11 18.59
C LEU A 89 -4.94 1.76 18.84
N SER A 90 -4.73 0.75 17.97
CA SER A 90 -5.30 -0.59 18.23
C SER A 90 -4.80 -1.14 19.57
N SER A 91 -5.73 -1.63 20.38
CA SER A 91 -5.44 -2.19 21.71
C SER A 91 -5.54 -3.71 21.69
N GLY A 92 -4.79 -4.38 22.56
CA GLY A 92 -4.72 -5.84 22.63
C GLY A 92 -3.34 -6.40 22.27
N LYS A 93 -3.11 -7.65 22.65
CA LYS A 93 -1.85 -8.38 22.44
C LYS A 93 -2.04 -9.66 21.63
N ASP A 94 -3.23 -9.90 21.09
CA ASP A 94 -3.47 -11.06 20.24
C ASP A 94 -2.72 -10.92 18.90
N LEU A 95 -2.42 -12.06 18.29
CA LEU A 95 -1.63 -12.14 17.07
C LEU A 95 -2.24 -11.32 15.91
N ARG A 96 -3.56 -11.26 15.83
CA ARG A 96 -4.27 -10.53 14.77
C ARG A 96 -4.06 -9.03 14.92
N VAL A 97 -4.19 -8.49 16.14
CA VAL A 97 -3.93 -7.07 16.43
C VAL A 97 -2.48 -6.70 16.13
N LEU A 98 -1.52 -7.51 16.55
CA LEU A 98 -0.10 -7.26 16.28
C LEU A 98 0.22 -7.30 14.78
N THR A 99 -0.35 -8.28 14.05
CA THR A 99 -0.21 -8.37 12.59
C THR A 99 -0.80 -7.14 11.89
N ASN A 100 -1.98 -6.68 12.33
CA ASN A 100 -2.61 -5.47 11.79
C ASN A 100 -1.76 -4.23 12.02
N LYS A 101 -1.19 -4.08 13.21
CA LYS A 101 -0.28 -2.99 13.53
C LYS A 101 0.94 -2.99 12.63
N GLN A 102 1.60 -4.14 12.51
CA GLN A 102 2.80 -4.27 11.69
C GLN A 102 2.50 -3.97 10.22
N LEU A 103 1.45 -4.58 9.65
CA LEU A 103 1.06 -4.34 8.26
C LEU A 103 0.71 -2.86 8.01
N SER A 104 -0.07 -2.26 8.92
CA SER A 104 -0.45 -0.86 8.79
C SER A 104 0.77 0.06 8.84
N GLY A 105 1.76 -0.23 9.67
CA GLY A 105 3.04 0.48 9.70
C GLY A 105 3.80 0.41 8.37
N HIS A 106 3.83 -0.76 7.72
CA HIS A 106 4.46 -0.91 6.40
C HIS A 106 3.73 -0.11 5.32
N LEU A 107 2.39 -0.12 5.32
CA LEU A 107 1.60 0.68 4.38
C LEU A 107 1.84 2.18 4.54
N ILE A 108 1.89 2.66 5.78
CA ILE A 108 2.20 4.07 6.06
C ILE A 108 3.60 4.42 5.55
N ALA A 109 4.60 3.57 5.77
CA ALA A 109 5.96 3.79 5.28
C ALA A 109 6.01 3.89 3.74
N LEU A 110 5.25 3.05 3.05
CA LEU A 110 5.12 3.11 1.59
C LEU A 110 4.44 4.43 1.13
N TRP A 111 3.38 4.86 1.80
CA TRP A 111 2.61 6.04 1.39
C TRP A 111 3.27 7.38 1.69
N ILE A 112 4.20 7.43 2.66
CA ILE A 112 5.00 8.64 2.94
C ILE A 112 6.29 8.73 2.12
N ALA A 113 6.75 7.62 1.52
CA ALA A 113 7.98 7.60 0.72
C ALA A 113 7.86 8.60 -0.44
N GLU A 114 8.73 9.60 -0.51
CA GLU A 114 8.70 10.64 -1.57
C GLU A 114 7.36 11.39 -1.70
N ASN A 115 6.51 11.35 -0.66
CA ASN A 115 5.22 12.02 -0.62
C ASN A 115 5.16 13.01 0.54
N SER A 116 5.50 14.26 0.25
CA SER A 116 5.51 15.34 1.24
C SER A 116 4.14 15.56 1.89
N ALA A 117 3.05 15.46 1.14
CA ALA A 117 1.70 15.66 1.66
C ALA A 117 1.34 14.61 2.73
N ALA A 118 1.67 13.34 2.50
CA ALA A 118 1.45 12.27 3.47
C ALA A 118 2.36 12.43 4.71
N MET A 119 3.63 12.80 4.51
CA MET A 119 4.56 13.08 5.60
C MET A 119 4.10 14.26 6.48
N ASP A 120 3.61 15.33 5.87
CA ASP A 120 3.14 16.52 6.60
C ASP A 120 1.81 16.24 7.33
N LEU A 121 0.95 15.39 6.77
CA LEU A 121 -0.20 14.86 7.50
C LEU A 121 0.24 14.04 8.72
N LEU A 122 1.19 13.12 8.54
CA LEU A 122 1.72 12.28 9.63
C LEU A 122 2.27 13.14 10.77
N LYS A 123 3.10 14.13 10.46
CA LYS A 123 3.67 15.07 11.45
C LYS A 123 2.59 15.75 12.27
N ARG A 124 1.53 16.25 11.64
CA ARG A 124 0.40 16.89 12.34
C ARG A 124 -0.39 15.92 13.21
N CYS A 125 -0.44 14.64 12.84
CA CYS A 125 -1.11 13.62 13.65
C CYS A 125 -0.30 13.19 14.88
N ILE A 126 1.04 13.16 14.80
CA ILE A 126 1.90 12.64 15.88
C ILE A 126 2.51 13.73 16.76
N VAL A 127 2.76 14.92 16.20
CA VAL A 127 3.27 16.07 16.93
C VAL A 127 2.08 16.95 17.29
N SER A 128 1.61 16.84 18.54
CA SER A 128 0.80 17.91 19.11
C SER A 128 1.69 19.15 19.17
N GLU A 129 1.35 20.21 18.42
CA GLU A 129 1.91 21.53 18.71
C GLU A 129 1.59 21.81 20.18
N LYS A 130 2.62 21.79 21.03
CA LYS A 130 2.51 22.27 22.41
C LYS A 130 2.13 23.74 22.32
N HIS A 131 0.87 24.04 22.63
CA HIS A 131 0.43 25.37 22.99
C HIS A 131 0.87 25.67 24.42
#